data_AF-A0A2N0A198-F1
#
_entry.id   AF-A0A2N0A198-F1
#
_cell.length_a   1.000
_cell.length_b   1.000
_cell.length_c   1.000
_cell.angle_alpha   90.00
_cell.angle_beta   90.00
_cell.angle_gamma   90.00
#
_symmetry.space_group_name_H-M   'P 1'
#
loop_
_entity.id
_entity.type
_entity.pdbx_description
1 polymer ?
#
loop_
_entity_poly.entity_id
_entity_poly.type
_entity_poly.pdbx_seq_one_letter_code
_entity_poly.pdbx_strand_id
1 'polypeptide(L)'
;MGHSVAAVEPLQEFRQAGAHLYSSDKIKWVDDSLPSLAKLSKLIGIFAFSFLNGPAGRGTYVFPTDGKRSIDQASKLGLKNLLIIENQPSLMKNKEDVTWTRLVFRKI
;
A
#
# COMPACT_ATOMS: atom_id res chain seq x y z
N MET A 1 6.25 10.26 -20.01
CA MET A 1 7.07 9.93 -18.80
C MET A 1 6.43 8.75 -18.09
N GLY A 2 7.21 7.89 -17.43
CA GLY A 2 6.66 6.77 -16.66
C GLY A 2 7.66 6.30 -15.62
N HIS A 3 7.20 6.00 -14.41
CA HIS A 3 8.02 5.53 -13.30
C HIS A 3 8.17 4.02 -13.32
N SER A 4 9.34 3.52 -12.90
CA SER A 4 9.50 2.11 -12.55
C SER A 4 9.02 1.92 -11.12
N VAL A 5 8.13 0.95 -10.90
CA VAL A 5 7.46 0.73 -9.62
C VAL A 5 7.61 -0.72 -9.16
N ALA A 6 7.67 -0.92 -7.85
CA ALA A 6 7.53 -2.24 -7.24
C ALA A 6 6.10 -2.35 -6.67
N ALA A 7 5.30 -3.25 -7.23
CA ALA A 7 3.96 -3.56 -6.71
C ALA A 7 4.09 -4.70 -5.69
N VAL A 8 3.77 -4.40 -4.43
CA VAL A 8 3.88 -5.36 -3.32
C VAL A 8 2.54 -6.04 -3.11
N GLU A 9 2.52 -7.36 -3.18
CA GLU A 9 1.34 -8.19 -2.96
C GLU A 9 1.78 -9.58 -2.49
N PRO A 10 1.45 -10.00 -1.25
CA PRO A 10 1.91 -11.29 -0.74
C PRO A 10 1.27 -12.48 -1.48
N LEU A 11 0.00 -12.37 -1.88
CA LEU A 11 -0.73 -13.49 -2.47
C LEU A 11 -0.29 -13.72 -3.92
N GLN A 12 0.13 -14.95 -4.24
CA GLN A 12 0.68 -15.29 -5.56
C GLN A 12 -0.36 -15.07 -6.67
N GLU A 13 -1.59 -15.49 -6.44
CA GLU A 13 -2.71 -15.40 -7.37
C GLU A 13 -3.00 -13.94 -7.73
N PHE A 14 -2.93 -13.03 -6.74
CA PHE A 14 -3.15 -11.60 -6.97
C PHE A 14 -1.97 -10.97 -7.71
N ARG A 15 -0.73 -11.38 -7.42
CA ARG A 15 0.43 -10.97 -8.22
C ARG A 15 0.32 -11.43 -9.66
N GLN A 16 -0.09 -12.68 -9.90
CA GLN A 16 -0.24 -13.21 -11.25
C GLN A 16 -1.35 -12.50 -12.02
N ALA A 17 -2.53 -12.34 -11.41
CA ALA A 17 -3.63 -11.60 -12.00
C ALA A 17 -3.25 -10.15 -12.30
N GLY A 18 -2.59 -9.48 -11.36
CA GLY A 18 -2.06 -8.13 -11.53
C GLY A 18 -1.03 -8.03 -12.65
N ALA A 19 -0.07 -8.95 -12.72
CA ALA A 19 0.94 -8.99 -13.79
C ALA A 19 0.33 -9.26 -15.16
N HIS A 20 -0.73 -10.06 -15.23
CA HIS A 20 -1.48 -10.30 -16.46
C HIS A 20 -2.26 -9.05 -16.91
N LEU A 21 -2.93 -8.36 -15.99
CA LEU A 21 -3.68 -7.12 -16.27
C LEU A 21 -2.75 -5.94 -16.60
N TYR A 22 -1.57 -5.89 -15.97
CA TYR A 22 -0.61 -4.80 -16.11
C TYR A 22 0.75 -5.32 -16.59
N SER A 23 0.83 -5.66 -17.88
CA SER A 23 1.98 -6.30 -18.53
C SER A 23 3.18 -5.36 -18.81
N SER A 24 3.36 -4.30 -18.03
CA SER A 24 4.48 -3.37 -18.23
C SER A 24 5.75 -3.85 -17.54
N ASP A 25 6.87 -3.92 -18.27
CA ASP A 25 8.19 -4.27 -17.72
C ASP A 25 8.70 -3.28 -16.66
N LYS A 26 8.03 -2.13 -16.52
CA LYS A 26 8.32 -1.14 -15.48
C LYS A 26 7.69 -1.49 -14.12
N ILE A 27 6.83 -2.50 -14.05
CA ILE A 27 6.20 -2.98 -12.82
C ILE A 27 6.89 -4.26 -12.38
N LYS A 28 7.57 -4.21 -11.23
CA LYS A 28 8.13 -5.39 -10.57
C LYS A 28 7.17 -5.86 -9.49
N TRP A 29 6.66 -7.07 -9.60
CA TRP A 29 5.79 -7.67 -8.59
C TRP A 29 6.61 -8.30 -7.47
N VAL A 30 6.35 -7.92 -6.22
CA VAL A 30 7.12 -8.34 -5.05
C VAL A 30 6.21 -9.02 -4.05
N ASP A 31 6.56 -10.26 -3.72
CA ASP A 31 5.99 -11.01 -2.61
C ASP A 31 6.50 -10.46 -1.27
N ASP A 32 5.80 -9.51 -0.69
CA ASP A 32 6.19 -8.96 0.61
C ASP A 32 4.94 -8.45 1.34
N SER A 33 5.07 -8.22 2.64
CA SER A 33 3.96 -7.72 3.44
C SER A 33 4.43 -6.99 4.69
N LEU A 34 3.56 -6.12 5.18
CA LEU A 34 3.67 -5.61 6.54
C LEU A 34 3.51 -6.76 7.56
N PRO A 35 4.07 -6.62 8.77
CA PRO A 35 4.86 -5.48 9.23
C PRO A 35 6.34 -5.54 8.82
N SER A 36 6.84 -6.67 8.31
CA SER A 36 8.29 -6.90 8.16
C SER A 36 8.91 -6.22 6.93
N LEU A 37 8.20 -6.18 5.80
CA LEU A 37 8.70 -5.63 4.52
C LEU A 37 10.13 -6.09 4.20
N ALA A 38 10.41 -7.38 4.37
CA ALA A 38 11.78 -7.91 4.38
C ALA A 38 12.49 -7.83 3.01
N LYS A 39 11.74 -7.83 1.91
CA LYS A 39 12.29 -7.68 0.55
C LYS A 39 12.35 -6.20 0.16
N LEU A 40 11.31 -5.45 0.50
CA LEU A 40 11.19 -4.02 0.22
C LEU A 40 12.21 -3.18 1.02
N SER A 41 12.53 -3.59 2.24
CA SER A 41 13.52 -2.92 3.11
C SER A 41 14.94 -2.91 2.55
N LYS A 42 15.24 -3.80 1.59
CA LYS A 42 16.51 -3.84 0.85
C LYS A 42 16.56 -2.86 -0.32
N LEU A 43 15.41 -2.28 -0.69
CA LEU A 43 15.32 -1.32 -1.78
C LEU A 43 15.51 0.11 -1.26
N ILE A 44 16.23 0.91 -2.02
CA ILE A 44 16.30 2.36 -1.82
C ILE A 44 15.21 2.98 -2.70
N GLY A 45 14.38 3.83 -2.12
CA GLY A 45 13.34 4.49 -2.88
C GLY A 45 12.27 5.16 -2.05
N ILE A 46 11.20 5.51 -2.75
CA ILE A 46 9.97 6.09 -2.22
C ILE A 46 8.89 4.99 -2.25
N PHE A 47 8.24 4.76 -1.12
CA PHE A 47 7.22 3.75 -0.95
C PHE A 47 5.88 4.40 -0.66
N ALA A 48 4.87 4.12 -1.47
CA ALA A 48 3.52 4.61 -1.28
C ALA A 48 2.62 3.47 -0.76
N PHE A 49 1.86 3.75 0.29
CA PHE A 49 0.90 2.85 0.90
C PHE A 49 -0.49 3.47 0.83
N SER A 50 -1.50 2.67 0.51
CA SER A 50 -2.90 3.06 0.53
C SER A 50 -3.65 2.14 1.48
N PHE A 51 -4.27 2.70 2.50
CA PHE A 51 -5.05 1.99 3.50
C PHE A 51 -6.52 2.33 3.33
N LEU A 52 -7.37 1.31 3.36
CA LEU A 52 -8.81 1.45 3.32
C LEU A 52 -9.36 1.58 4.73
N ASN A 53 -10.20 2.59 4.95
CA ASN A 53 -10.98 2.80 6.16
C ASN A 53 -12.47 2.70 5.82
N GLY A 54 -13.26 2.23 6.79
CA GLY A 54 -14.70 2.06 6.62
C GLY A 54 -15.12 0.59 6.61
N PRO A 55 -16.42 0.33 6.40
CA PRO A 55 -16.97 -1.00 6.53
C PRO A 55 -16.48 -1.95 5.42
N ALA A 56 -16.23 -3.20 5.80
CA ALA A 56 -15.99 -4.27 4.85
C ALA A 56 -17.23 -4.51 3.97
N GLY A 57 -17.01 -5.10 2.79
CA GLY A 57 -18.10 -5.59 1.96
C GLY A 57 -18.82 -6.77 2.62
N ARG A 58 -20.04 -7.08 2.16
CA ARG A 58 -20.79 -8.25 2.67
C ARG A 58 -19.94 -9.52 2.47
N GLY A 59 -19.66 -10.23 3.56
CA GLY A 59 -18.87 -11.46 3.54
C GLY A 59 -17.34 -11.26 3.48
N THR A 60 -16.85 -10.02 3.59
CA THR A 60 -15.41 -9.74 3.69
C THR A 60 -15.07 -9.10 5.03
N TYR A 61 -13.77 -9.07 5.34
CA TYR A 61 -13.25 -8.45 6.56
C TYR A 61 -12.18 -7.42 6.20
N VAL A 62 -12.21 -6.28 6.87
CA VAL A 62 -11.18 -5.23 6.77
C VAL A 62 -10.71 -4.96 8.18
N PHE A 63 -9.40 -5.04 8.40
CA PHE A 63 -8.81 -4.69 9.68
C PHE A 63 -8.78 -3.16 9.82
N PRO A 64 -9.12 -2.60 11.00
CA PRO A 64 -8.97 -1.18 11.26
C PRO A 64 -7.53 -0.73 10.97
N THR A 65 -7.38 0.37 10.25
CA THR A 65 -6.06 0.96 9.97
C THR A 65 -5.89 2.26 10.76
N ASP A 66 -4.65 2.55 11.12
CA ASP A 66 -4.27 3.79 11.81
C ASP A 66 -3.01 4.34 11.12
N GLY A 67 -3.16 5.48 10.46
CA GLY A 67 -2.08 6.13 9.73
C GLY A 67 -0.91 6.52 10.64
N LYS A 68 -1.20 7.04 11.84
CA LYS A 68 -0.18 7.46 12.81
C LYS A 68 0.58 6.26 13.35
N ARG A 69 -0.14 5.21 13.77
CA ARG A 69 0.49 3.97 14.23
C ARG A 69 1.37 3.34 13.13
N SER A 70 0.92 3.40 11.88
CA SER A 70 1.70 2.92 10.74
C SER A 70 2.98 3.73 10.54
N ILE A 71 2.93 5.06 10.71
CA ILE A 71 4.10 5.93 10.66
C ILE A 71 5.08 5.58 11.79
N ASP A 72 4.60 5.37 13.01
CA ASP A 72 5.46 5.00 14.15
C ASP A 72 6.17 3.66 13.92
N GLN A 73 5.46 2.68 13.36
CA GLN A 73 6.05 1.39 12.97
C GLN A 73 7.06 1.55 11.84
N ALA A 74 6.74 2.34 10.81
CA ALA A 74 7.63 2.58 9.68
C ALA A 74 8.93 3.28 10.14
N SER A 75 8.83 4.25 11.05
CA SER A 75 9.98 4.96 11.63
C SER A 75 10.96 4.00 12.30
N LYS A 76 10.47 2.99 13.04
CA LYS A 76 11.30 1.93 13.66
C LYS A 76 12.03 1.07 12.64
N LEU A 77 11.56 1.04 11.40
CA LEU A 77 12.19 0.33 10.28
C LEU A 77 13.11 1.24 9.45
N GLY A 78 13.40 2.47 9.90
CA GLY A 78 14.21 3.44 9.15
C GLY A 78 13.49 4.01 7.93
N LEU A 79 12.16 4.06 7.96
CA LEU A 79 11.36 4.69 6.91
C LEU A 79 10.90 6.07 7.38
N LYS A 80 11.45 7.11 6.78
CA LYS A 80 11.04 8.51 7.03
C LYS A 80 9.72 8.77 6.31
N ASN A 81 8.69 9.21 7.02
CA ASN A 81 7.44 9.67 6.39
C ASN A 81 7.69 10.98 5.60
N LEU A 82 7.18 11.02 4.37
CA LEU A 82 7.22 12.17 3.47
C LEU A 82 5.85 12.79 3.24
N LEU A 83 4.79 11.97 3.31
CA LEU A 83 3.42 12.40 3.05
C LEU A 83 2.44 11.59 3.88
N ILE A 84 1.40 12.28 4.34
CA ILE A 84 0.18 11.71 4.86
C ILE A 84 -1.00 12.46 4.25
N ILE A 85 -1.93 11.72 3.65
CA ILE A 85 -3.23 12.24 3.24
C ILE A 85 -4.29 11.32 3.84
N GLU A 86 -5.18 11.86 4.65
CA GLU A 86 -6.24 11.09 5.31
C GLU A 86 -7.61 11.43 4.73
N ASN A 87 -8.59 10.58 5.02
CA ASN A 87 -10.00 10.81 4.71
C ASN A 87 -10.28 11.08 3.23
N GLN A 88 -9.49 10.51 2.32
CA GLN A 88 -9.78 10.64 0.90
C GLN A 88 -11.03 9.82 0.54
N PRO A 89 -12.05 10.41 -0.09
CA PRO A 89 -13.28 9.70 -0.37
C PRO A 89 -13.07 8.58 -1.39
N SER A 90 -13.86 7.51 -1.29
CA SER A 90 -13.96 6.49 -2.33
C SER A 90 -14.41 7.10 -3.66
N LEU A 91 -13.84 6.62 -4.77
CA LEU A 91 -14.31 6.95 -6.12
C LEU A 91 -15.52 6.09 -6.56
N MET A 92 -15.86 5.07 -5.78
CA MET A 92 -16.97 4.17 -6.07
C MET A 92 -18.29 4.75 -5.57
N LYS A 93 -19.35 4.64 -6.39
CA LYS A 93 -20.72 4.99 -5.99
C LYS A 93 -21.18 4.08 -4.84
N ASN A 94 -21.98 4.62 -3.90
CA ASN A 94 -22.54 3.90 -2.74
C ASN A 94 -21.46 3.38 -1.76
N LYS A 95 -20.35 4.11 -1.65
CA LYS A 95 -19.23 3.82 -0.77
C LYS A 95 -18.79 5.09 -0.01
N GLU A 96 -19.76 5.88 0.43
CA GLU A 96 -19.58 7.17 1.12
C GLU A 96 -18.85 6.99 2.46
N ASP A 97 -19.08 5.87 3.14
CA ASP A 97 -18.42 5.53 4.42
C ASP A 97 -17.03 4.91 4.25
N VAL A 98 -16.55 4.75 3.00
CA VAL A 98 -15.21 4.24 2.71
C VAL A 98 -14.29 5.39 2.37
N THR A 99 -13.20 5.51 3.13
CA THR A 99 -12.15 6.49 2.89
C THR A 99 -10.78 5.82 2.76
N TRP A 100 -9.83 6.57 2.22
CA TRP A 100 -8.46 6.12 2.03
C TRP A 100 -7.49 7.00 2.79
N THR A 101 -6.55 6.36 3.48
CA THR A 101 -5.33 7.00 3.98
C THR A 101 -4.18 6.65 3.04
N ARG A 102 -3.46 7.67 2.56
CA ARG A 102 -2.26 7.52 1.73
C ARG A 102 -1.03 7.98 2.50
N LEU A 103 -0.06 7.09 2.62
CA LEU A 103 1.23 7.37 3.25
C LEU A 103 2.35 7.21 2.24
N VAL A 104 3.33 8.10 2.29
CA VAL A 104 4.55 7.96 1.50
C VAL A 104 5.75 7.97 2.44
N PHE A 105 6.67 7.05 2.22
CA PHE A 105 7.90 6.92 3.00
C PHE A 105 9.14 6.89 2.11
N ARG A 106 10.28 7.29 2.66
CA ARG A 106 11.61 7.09 2.08
C ARG A 106 12.47 6.27 3.03
N LYS A 107 13.20 5.28 2.52
CA LYS A 107 14.26 4.62 3.30
C LYS A 107 15.37 5.63 3.57
N ILE A 108 15.76 5.77 4.84
CA ILE A 108 16.94 6.52 5.29
C ILE A 108 18.00 5.58 5.82
#